data_AF-A0A1F3ZVB7-F1
#
_entry.id   AF-A0A1F3ZVB7-F1
#
_cell.length_a   1.000
_cell.length_b   1.000
_cell.length_c   1.000
_cell.angle_alpha   90.00
_cell.angle_beta   90.00
_cell.angle_gamma   90.00
#
_symmetry.space_group_name_H-M   'P 1'
#
loop_
_entity.id
_entity.type
_entity.pdbx_description
1 polymer ?
#
loop_
_entity_poly.entity_id
_entity_poly.type
_entity_poly.pdbx_seq_one_letter_code
_entity_poly.pdbx_strand_id
1 'polypeptide(L)' 'MKRLRPARPGFACCLAILAAGCSFIEPVAPWEKGTLAKPEMGFDAARFDARYDEHIYTSREAAPAASGVGGGGCGCN' A
#
# COMPACT_ATOMS: atom_id res chain seq x y z
N MET A 1 -16.47 45.24 -11.60
CA MET A 1 -17.25 44.02 -11.24
C MET A 1 -17.15 43.02 -12.39
N LYS A 2 -16.24 42.03 -12.29
CA LYS A 2 -16.03 41.05 -13.36
C LYS A 2 -17.17 40.02 -13.28
N ARG A 3 -18.10 40.06 -14.24
CA ARG A 3 -19.17 39.06 -14.35
C ARG A 3 -18.52 37.70 -14.64
N LEU A 4 -18.49 36.82 -13.65
CA LEU A 4 -18.12 35.41 -13.86
C LEU A 4 -19.17 34.81 -14.81
N ARG A 5 -18.74 34.41 -16.00
CA ARG A 5 -19.60 33.68 -16.94
C ARG A 5 -19.82 32.27 -16.37
N PRO A 6 -21.06 31.77 -16.32
CA PRO A 6 -21.31 30.42 -15.81
C PRO A 6 -20.61 29.40 -16.71
N ALA A 7 -19.85 28.50 -16.10
CA ALA A 7 -19.25 27.38 -16.80
C ALA A 7 -20.35 26.55 -17.47
N ARG A 8 -20.10 26.07 -18.70
CA ARG A 8 -21.05 25.20 -19.39
C ARG A 8 -21.27 23.94 -18.53
N PRO A 9 -22.52 23.49 -18.32
CA PRO A 9 -22.83 22.41 -17.38
C PRO A 9 -22.07 21.11 -17.72
N GLY A 10 -21.82 20.84 -19.01
CA GLY A 10 -21.01 19.69 -19.43
C GLY A 10 -19.54 19.75 -19.00
N PHE A 11 -18.92 20.94 -18.99
CA PHE A 11 -17.52 21.08 -18.56
C PHE A 11 -17.37 20.91 -17.05
N ALA A 12 -18.33 21.45 -16.28
CA ALA A 12 -18.35 21.26 -14.83
C ALA A 12 -18.54 19.79 -14.42
N CYS A 13 -19.39 19.05 -15.14
CA CYS A 13 -19.63 17.63 -14.88
C CYS A 13 -18.39 16.76 -15.20
N CYS A 14 -17.73 16.98 -16.35
CA CYS A 14 -16.48 16.28 -16.68
C CYS A 14 -15.38 16.52 -15.64
N LEU A 15 -15.22 17.76 -15.17
CA LEU A 15 -14.21 18.09 -14.16
C LEU A 15 -14.49 17.38 -12.82
N ALA A 16 -15.76 17.27 -12.43
CA ALA A 16 -16.16 16.57 -11.21
C ALA A 16 -15.86 15.06 -11.26
N ILE A 17 -16.07 14.43 -12.41
CA ILE A 17 -15.78 12.99 -12.59
C ILE A 17 -14.26 12.74 -12.51
N LEU A 18 -13.45 13.59 -13.13
CA LEU A 18 -11.99 13.48 -13.07
C LEU A 18 -11.43 13.71 -11.66
N ALA A 19 -12.10 14.52 -10.85
CA ALA A 19 -11.70 14.80 -9.47
C ALA A 19 -12.14 13.73 -8.45
N ALA A 20 -13.08 12.84 -8.80
CA ALA A 20 -13.67 11.88 -7.85
C ALA A 20 -12.70 10.75 -7.42
N GLY A 21 -11.63 10.50 -8.18
CA GLY A 21 -10.60 9.51 -7.84
C GLY A 21 -11.15 8.11 -7.54
N CYS A 22 -10.37 7.31 -6.80
CA CYS A 22 -10.76 5.96 -6.37
C CYS A 22 -11.53 5.96 -5.03
N SER A 23 -12.28 7.03 -4.73
CA SER A 23 -13.01 7.17 -3.47
C SER A 23 -14.19 6.20 -3.31
N PHE A 24 -14.62 5.55 -4.40
CA PHE A 24 -15.71 4.57 -4.43
C PHE A 24 -15.28 3.13 -4.11
N ILE A 25 -14.00 2.90 -3.77
CA ILE A 25 -13.51 1.58 -3.40
C ILE A 25 -13.87 1.32 -1.93
N GLU A 26 -14.54 0.20 -1.67
CA GLU A 26 -14.83 -0.26 -0.31
C GLU A 26 -13.51 -0.56 0.42
N PRO A 27 -13.26 0.04 1.60
CA PRO A 27 -12.04 -0.23 2.34
C PRO A 27 -12.01 -1.68 2.81
N VAL A 28 -10.89 -2.36 2.56
CA VAL A 28 -10.66 -3.74 3.02
C VAL A 28 -10.55 -3.76 4.55
N ALA A 29 -11.28 -4.66 5.20
CA ALA A 29 -11.22 -4.76 6.64
C ALA A 29 -9.87 -5.33 7.11
N PRO A 30 -9.35 -4.94 8.30
CA PRO A 30 -8.03 -5.36 8.75
C PRO A 30 -7.81 -6.88 8.76
N TRP A 31 -8.83 -7.66 9.13
CA TRP A 31 -8.77 -9.12 9.20
C TRP A 31 -8.79 -9.80 7.83
N GLU A 32 -9.26 -9.13 6.77
CA GLU A 32 -9.31 -9.69 5.41
C GLU A 32 -7.93 -9.70 4.75
N LYS A 33 -7.00 -8.85 5.24
CA LYS A 33 -5.62 -8.79 4.75
C LYS A 33 -4.93 -10.15 4.80
N GLY A 34 -5.23 -10.98 5.81
CA GLY A 34 -4.64 -12.32 5.94
C GLY A 34 -4.98 -13.27 4.79
N THR A 35 -6.15 -13.10 4.16
CA THR A 35 -6.62 -13.93 3.04
C THR A 35 -6.30 -13.29 1.68
N LEU A 36 -6.35 -11.95 1.61
CA LEU A 36 -6.16 -11.20 0.36
C LEU A 36 -4.68 -10.99 -0.01
N ALA A 37 -3.80 -10.87 0.99
CA ALA A 37 -2.37 -10.70 0.75
C ALA A 37 -1.72 -12.06 0.43
N LYS A 38 -1.47 -12.32 -0.85
CA LYS A 38 -0.80 -13.54 -1.28
C LYS A 38 0.71 -13.49 -0.97
N PRO A 39 1.36 -14.64 -0.72
CA PRO A 39 2.81 -14.68 -0.47
C PRO A 39 3.65 -14.01 -1.55
N GLU A 40 3.21 -14.06 -2.81
CA GLU A 40 3.93 -13.51 -3.97
C GLU A 40 3.81 -11.98 -4.09
N MET A 41 2.93 -11.34 -3.30
CA MET A 41 2.79 -9.88 -3.25
C MET A 41 3.81 -9.21 -2.31
N GLY A 42 4.66 -10.00 -1.66
CA GLY A 42 5.73 -9.50 -0.81
C GLY A 42 6.78 -8.70 -1.61
N PHE A 43 7.44 -7.74 -0.95
CA PHE A 43 8.52 -6.95 -1.55
C PHE A 43 9.78 -7.75 -1.90
N ASP A 44 9.84 -8.99 -1.43
CA ASP A 44 10.99 -9.85 -1.51
C ASP A 44 10.71 -11.00 -2.49
N ALA A 45 11.12 -10.77 -3.74
CA ALA A 45 10.94 -11.73 -4.83
C ALA A 45 11.79 -13.00 -4.66
N ALA A 46 12.85 -12.95 -3.83
CA ALA A 46 13.79 -14.03 -3.59
C ALA A 46 13.96 -14.26 -2.08
N ARG A 47 12.89 -14.75 -1.44
CA ARG A 47 12.79 -14.90 0.01
C ARG A 47 13.95 -15.64 0.67
N PHE A 48 14.61 -16.55 -0.04
CA PHE A 48 15.80 -17.23 0.51
C PHE A 48 17.00 -16.30 0.59
N ASP A 49 17.31 -15.58 -0.48
CA ASP A 49 18.48 -14.71 -0.56
C ASP A 49 18.38 -13.58 0.47
N ALA A 50 17.23 -12.92 0.56
CA ALA A 50 17.01 -11.86 1.55
C ALA A 50 17.12 -12.36 3.01
N ARG A 51 16.73 -13.62 3.29
CA ARG A 51 16.88 -14.21 4.62
C ARG A 51 18.33 -14.52 4.95
N TYR A 52 19.10 -14.98 3.96
CA TYR A 52 20.53 -15.18 4.12
C TYR A 52 21.26 -13.85 4.35
N ASP A 53 20.94 -12.83 3.56
CA ASP A 53 21.55 -11.51 3.70
C ASP A 53 21.22 -10.88 5.06
N GLU A 54 19.97 -10.95 5.52
CA GLU A 54 19.59 -10.47 6.84
C GLU A 54 20.32 -11.22 7.96
N HIS A 55 20.46 -12.55 7.82
CA HIS A 55 21.19 -13.35 8.81
C HIS A 55 22.67 -12.94 8.89
N ILE A 56 23.31 -12.67 7.76
CA ILE A 56 24.68 -12.16 7.72
C ILE A 56 24.76 -10.77 8.35
N TYR A 57 23.87 -9.86 7.96
CA TYR A 57 23.84 -8.48 8.43
C TYR A 57 23.66 -8.38 9.95
N THR A 58 22.66 -9.06 10.48
CA THR A 58 22.34 -9.08 11.93
C THR A 58 23.46 -9.70 12.75
N SER A 59 24.11 -10.75 12.23
CA SER A 59 25.28 -11.37 12.86
C SER A 59 26.47 -10.42 12.90
N ARG A 60 26.64 -9.57 11.88
CA ARG A 60 27.74 -8.60 11.82
C ARG A 60 27.51 -7.39 12.70
N GLU A 61 26.28 -6.91 12.76
CA GLU A 61 25.98 -5.65 13.44
C GLU A 61 25.52 -5.84 14.89
N ALA A 62 25.35 -7.10 15.34
CA ALA A 62 24.73 -7.44 16.62
C ALA A 62 23.41 -6.68 16.86
N ALA A 63 22.70 -6.39 15.77
CA ALA A 63 21.49 -5.60 15.74
C ALA A 63 20.28 -6.52 15.50
N PRO A 64 19.11 -6.21 16.06
CA PRO A 64 17.89 -6.93 15.76
C PRO A 64 17.52 -6.76 14.29
N ALA A 65 17.12 -7.88 13.66
CA ALA A 65 16.65 -7.90 12.29
C ALA A 65 15.43 -7.00 12.10
N ALA A 66 15.45 -6.12 11.10
CA ALA A 66 14.35 -5.21 10.76
C ALA A 66 13.83 -5.43 9.34
N SER A 67 14.31 -6.45 8.63
CA SER A 67 13.87 -6.78 7.27
C SER A 67 12.45 -7.36 7.28
N GLY A 68 11.46 -6.48 7.33
CA GLY A 68 10.06 -6.82 7.08
C GLY A 68 9.08 -6.01 7.93
N VAL A 69 8.24 -5.23 7.27
CA VAL A 69 6.96 -4.80 7.85
C VAL A 69 6.07 -6.04 7.90
N GLY A 70 5.73 -6.49 9.11
CA GLY A 70 5.19 -7.81 9.43
C GLY A 70 4.14 -8.36 8.46
N GLY A 71 4.52 -9.43 7.76
CA GLY A 71 3.65 -10.43 7.18
C GLY A 71 4.18 -11.80 7.58
N GLY A 72 3.85 -12.26 8.79
CA GLY A 72 4.19 -13.60 9.25
C GLY A 72 4.40 -13.73 10.75
N GLY A 73 3.37 -14.17 11.46
CA GLY A 73 3.52 -15.01 12.66
C GLY A 73 3.99 -14.34 13.96
N CYS A 74 3.10 -13.57 14.59
CA CYS A 74 2.87 -13.54 16.06
C CYS A 74 1.55 -12.81 16.43
N GLY A 75 0.84 -12.23 15.45
CA GLY A 75 -0.57 -11.84 15.61
C GLY A 75 -0.86 -10.40 16.03
N CYS A 76 0.10 -9.48 15.94
CA CYS A 76 -0.14 -8.05 16.23
C CYS A 76 -0.40 -7.20 14.96
N ASN A 77 -1.31 -7.67 14.10
CA ASN A 77 -2.10 -6.86 13.14
C ASN A 77 -3.56 -7.24 13.33
#